data_AF-A0A1T5CHM0-F1
#
_entry.id   AF-A0A1T5CHM0-F1
#
_cell.length_a   1.000
_cell.length_b   1.000
_cell.length_c   1.000
_cell.angle_alpha   90.00
_cell.angle_beta   90.00
_cell.angle_gamma   90.00
#
_symmetry.space_group_name_H-M   'P 1'
#
loop_
_entity.id
_entity.type
_entity.pdbx_description
1 polymer ?
#
loop_
_entity_poly.entity_id
_entity_poly.type
_entity_poly.pdbx_seq_one_letter_code
_entity_poly.pdbx_strand_id
1 'polypeptide(L)' 'MVKDRKARMGVQNVMCAYANLIGATIEALQKAEVPDAYTHYFLDRLELANEATLVGAEAEFAAHLIELFRRVVSEAD' A
#
# COMPACT_ATOMS: atom_id res chain seq x y z
N MET A 1 -1.71 28.23 -8.92
CA MET A 1 -2.61 27.38 -9.75
C MET A 1 -1.89 26.31 -10.56
N VAL A 2 -1.07 26.63 -11.57
CA VAL A 2 -0.43 25.59 -12.42
C VAL A 2 0.64 24.78 -11.66
N LYS A 3 1.45 25.45 -10.83
CA LYS A 3 2.47 24.80 -9.98
C LYS A 3 1.81 23.83 -8.97
N ASP A 4 0.74 24.27 -8.31
CA ASP A 4 -0.01 23.44 -7.33
C ASP A 4 -0.73 22.27 -8.00
N ARG A 5 -1.16 22.42 -9.26
CA ARG A 5 -1.74 21.32 -10.04
C ARG A 5 -0.69 20.27 -10.40
N LYS A 6 0.50 20.70 -10.84
CA LYS A 6 1.62 19.78 -11.13
C LYS A 6 2.10 19.07 -9.87
N ALA A 7 2.21 19.77 -8.75
CA ALA A 7 2.58 19.17 -7.46
C ALA A 7 1.58 18.09 -7.03
N ARG A 8 0.26 18.38 -7.10
CA ARG A 8 -0.80 17.41 -6.80
C ARG A 8 -0.77 16.18 -7.72
N MET A 9 -0.55 16.37 -9.01
CA MET A 9 -0.39 15.25 -9.95
C MET A 9 0.86 14.42 -9.65
N GLY A 10 1.96 15.07 -9.22
CA GLY A 10 3.17 14.37 -8.79
C GLY A 10 2.94 13.47 -7.59
N VAL A 11 2.28 13.99 -6.56
CA VAL A 11 1.90 13.22 -5.35
C VAL A 11 1.01 12.04 -5.72
N GLN A 12 -0.02 12.26 -6.54
CA GLN A 12 -0.92 11.19 -6.98
C GLN A 12 -0.17 10.06 -7.71
N ASN A 13 0.74 10.41 -8.63
CA ASN A 13 1.55 9.41 -9.33
C ASN A 13 2.45 8.61 -8.38
N VAL A 14 3.01 9.27 -7.35
CA VAL A 14 3.80 8.58 -6.32
C VAL A 14 2.94 7.61 -5.52
N MET A 15 1.73 8.01 -5.10
CA MET A 15 0.82 7.13 -4.35
C MET A 15 0.36 5.93 -5.20
N CYS A 16 0.10 6.12 -6.49
CA CYS A 16 -0.20 5.01 -7.41
C CYS A 16 1.00 4.07 -7.58
N ALA A 17 2.21 4.61 -7.74
CA ALA A 17 3.42 3.79 -7.85
C ALA A 17 3.68 2.99 -6.57
N TYR A 18 3.48 3.62 -5.41
CA TYR A 18 3.54 2.98 -4.10
C TYR A 18 2.52 1.83 -3.98
N ALA A 19 1.27 2.06 -4.38
CA ALA A 19 0.24 1.02 -4.38
C ALA A 19 0.60 -0.18 -5.28
N ASN A 20 1.10 0.10 -6.49
CA ASN A 20 1.53 -0.93 -7.42
C ASN A 20 2.71 -1.74 -6.87
N LEU A 21 3.66 -1.10 -6.18
CA LEU A 21 4.80 -1.78 -5.58
C LEU A 21 4.35 -2.76 -4.49
N ILE A 22 3.45 -2.34 -3.61
CA ILE A 22 2.90 -3.21 -2.56
C ILE A 22 2.13 -4.37 -3.18
N GLY A 23 1.23 -4.08 -4.14
CA GLY A 23 0.46 -5.11 -4.84
C GLY A 23 1.36 -6.14 -5.53
N ALA A 24 2.39 -5.69 -6.25
CA ALA A 24 3.37 -6.58 -6.88
C ALA A 24 4.15 -7.42 -5.86
N THR A 25 4.42 -6.87 -4.68
CA THR A 25 5.10 -7.60 -3.60
C THR A 25 4.21 -8.72 -3.06
N ILE A 26 2.93 -8.42 -2.80
CA ILE A 26 1.95 -9.43 -2.36
C ILE A 26 1.77 -10.51 -3.41
N GLU A 27 1.60 -10.13 -4.68
CA GLU A 27 1.49 -11.09 -5.78
C GLU A 27 2.73 -11.99 -5.88
N ALA A 28 3.93 -11.44 -5.66
CA ALA A 28 5.16 -12.23 -5.65
C ALA A 28 5.23 -13.20 -4.48
N LEU A 29 4.78 -12.79 -3.28
CA LEU A 29 4.71 -13.66 -2.10
C LEU A 29 3.71 -14.81 -2.32
N GLN A 30 2.54 -14.52 -2.88
CA GLN A 30 1.54 -15.54 -3.22
C GLN A 30 2.06 -16.54 -4.26
N LYS A 31 2.70 -16.05 -5.33
CA LYS A 31 3.32 -16.91 -6.36
C LYS A 31 4.46 -17.78 -5.81
N ALA A 32 5.12 -17.31 -4.75
CA ALA A 32 6.15 -18.06 -4.05
C ALA A 32 5.59 -19.02 -2.98
N GLU A 33 4.25 -19.17 -2.89
CA GLU A 33 3.56 -20.00 -1.91
C GLU A 33 3.95 -19.67 -0.46
N VAL A 34 4.23 -18.38 -0.21
CA VAL A 34 4.52 -17.90 1.14
C VAL A 34 3.23 -17.97 1.96
N PRO A 35 3.25 -18.54 3.18
CA PRO A 35 2.07 -18.57 4.03
C PRO A 35 1.51 -17.17 4.29
N ASP A 36 0.18 -17.02 4.22
CA ASP A 36 -0.48 -15.71 4.34
C ASP A 36 -0.18 -14.98 5.64
N ALA A 37 0.15 -15.70 6.71
CA ALA A 37 0.63 -15.13 7.97
C ALA A 37 1.83 -14.17 7.76
N TYR A 38 2.74 -14.46 6.83
CA TYR A 38 3.86 -13.58 6.50
C TYR A 38 3.45 -12.38 5.65
N THR A 39 2.46 -12.55 4.76
CA THR A 39 1.89 -11.44 3.99
C THR A 39 1.15 -10.47 4.92
N HIS A 40 0.36 -10.98 5.87
CA HIS A 40 -0.26 -10.18 6.92
C HIS A 40 0.79 -9.49 7.80
N TYR A 41 1.84 -10.20 8.22
CA TYR A 41 2.95 -9.58 8.96
C TYR A 41 3.63 -8.45 8.18
N PHE A 42 3.86 -8.62 6.88
CA PHE A 42 4.38 -7.56 6.02
C PHE A 42 3.46 -6.34 6.00
N LEU A 43 2.15 -6.55 5.84
CA LEU A 43 1.15 -5.48 5.86
C LEU A 43 1.11 -4.75 7.22
N ASP A 44 1.23 -5.47 8.34
CA ASP A 44 1.31 -4.88 9.69
C ASP A 44 2.55 -4.00 9.85
N ARG A 45 3.71 -4.47 9.36
CA ARG A 45 4.95 -3.68 9.38
C ARG A 45 4.87 -2.44 8.51
N LEU A 46 4.19 -2.55 7.38
CA LEU A 46 3.96 -1.45 6.46
C LEU A 46 3.04 -0.39 7.08
N GLU A 47 1.96 -0.82 7.76
CA GLU A 47 1.05 0.06 8.49
C GLU A 47 1.80 0.89 9.55
N LEU A 48 2.61 0.23 10.39
CA LEU A 48 3.44 0.91 11.38
C LEU A 48 4.44 1.90 10.75
N ALA A 49 5.04 1.54 9.62
CA ALA A 49 5.97 2.44 8.92
C ALA A 49 5.24 3.67 8.35
N ASN A 50 4.03 3.49 7.82
CA ASN A 50 3.21 4.57 7.27
C ASN A 50 2.72 5.51 8.36
N GLU A 51 2.28 5.00 9.50
CA GLU A 51 1.88 5.82 10.67
C GLU A 51 3.02 6.74 11.12
N ALA A 52 4.27 6.29 11.01
CA ALA A 52 5.44 7.07 11.40
C ALA A 52 5.92 8.09 10.36
N THR A 53 5.52 7.93 9.08
CA THR A 53 6.16 8.66 7.96
C THR A 53 5.19 9.45 7.07
N LEU A 54 3.92 9.06 7.04
CA LEU A 54 2.88 9.70 6.24
C LEU A 54 1.95 10.52 7.13
N VAL A 55 1.42 11.61 6.58
CA VAL A 55 0.43 12.47 7.25
C VAL A 55 -0.62 12.90 6.24
N GLY A 56 -1.79 13.33 6.72
CA GLY A 56 -2.85 13.87 5.86
C GLY A 56 -3.42 12.84 4.87
N ALA A 57 -3.67 13.28 3.64
CA ALA A 57 -4.37 12.48 2.62
C ALA A 57 -3.56 11.24 2.20
N GLU A 58 -2.23 11.31 2.25
CA GLU A 58 -1.33 10.21 1.93
C GLU A 58 -1.43 9.09 2.97
N ALA A 59 -1.55 9.44 4.26
CA ALA A 59 -1.76 8.48 5.34
C ALA A 59 -3.14 7.81 5.21
N GLU A 60 -4.20 8.58 4.95
CA GLU A 60 -5.55 8.04 4.72
C GLU A 60 -5.60 7.10 3.51
N PHE A 61 -4.95 7.48 2.41
CA PHE A 61 -4.85 6.62 1.23
C PHE A 61 -4.13 5.31 1.55
N ALA A 62 -2.98 5.38 2.23
CA ALA A 62 -2.20 4.20 2.56
C ALA A 62 -2.94 3.25 3.51
N ALA A 63 -3.69 3.78 4.48
CA ALA A 63 -4.52 2.98 5.38
C ALA A 63 -5.61 2.19 4.62
N HIS A 64 -6.39 2.86 3.75
CA HIS A 64 -7.40 2.18 2.94
C HIS A 64 -6.80 1.14 1.99
N LEU A 65 -5.63 1.43 1.44
CA LEU A 65 -4.92 0.51 0.57
C LEU A 65 -4.49 -0.77 1.31
N ILE A 66 -3.94 -0.63 2.52
CA ILE A 66 -3.55 -1.77 3.36
C ILE A 66 -4.77 -2.61 3.73
N GLU A 67 -5.89 -1.98 4.10
CA GLU A 67 -7.14 -2.68 4.38
C GLU A 67 -7.64 -3.47 3.17
N LEU A 68 -7.58 -2.89 1.98
CA LEU A 68 -7.96 -3.56 0.74
C LEU A 68 -7.07 -4.79 0.47
N PHE A 69 -5.76 -4.67 0.64
CA PHE A 69 -4.85 -5.81 0.47
C PHE A 69 -5.07 -6.90 1.51
N ARG A 70 -5.34 -6.56 2.77
CA ARG A 70 -5.69 -7.55 3.80
C ARG A 70 -6.89 -8.40 3.38
N ARG A 71 -7.94 -7.77 2.82
CA ARG A 71 -9.13 -8.50 2.33
C ARG A 71 -8.79 -9.44 1.17
N VAL A 72 -8.01 -8.96 0.20
CA VAL A 72 -7.60 -9.78 -0.96
C VAL A 72 -6.82 -11.02 -0.54
N VAL A 73 -5.93 -10.88 0.44
CA VAL A 73 -5.15 -12.02 0.96
C VAL A 73 -6.07 -12.99 1.70
N SER A 74 -7.02 -12.51 2.52
CA SER A 74 -7.93 -13.37 3.27
C SER A 74 -9.04 -14.05 2.44
N GLU A 75 -9.38 -13.53 1.26
CA GLU A 75 -10.37 -14.11 0.33
C GLU A 75 -9.76 -15.15 -0.62
N ALA A 76 -8.44 -15.38 -0.56
CA ALA A 76 -7.73 -16.31 -1.44
C ALA A 76 -7.74 -17.78 -0.95
N ASP A 77 -8.33 -18.05 0.21
CA ASP A 77 -8.60 -19.38 0.80
C ASP A 77 -9.99 -19.92 0.40
#